data_AF-A0A1B0C5Q4-F1
#
_entry.id   AF-A0A1B0C5Q4-F1
#
_cell.length_a   1.000
_cell.length_b   1.000
_cell.length_c   1.000
_cell.angle_alpha   90.00
_cell.angle_beta   90.00
_cell.angle_gamma   90.00
#
_symmetry.space_group_name_H-M   'P 1'
#
loop_
_entity.id
_entity.type
_entity.pdbx_description
1 polymer ?
#
loop_
_entity_poly.entity_id
_entity_poly.type
_entity_poly.pdbx_seq_one_letter_code
_entity_poly.pdbx_strand_id
1 'polypeptide(L)'
;MQARNKYLERLKDCNRHKEPGLRLIMGSIGHYGAMLHDGSEYTASYTEKLIVDDVAVETILCQMEAEAVTEMLLKDYLDVKFWVSFQCKDELRLAHGENFANAAKSVWELIRKANAVGRLYCIDVNCVNPKVL
;
A
#
# COMPACT_ATOMS: atom_id res chain seq x y z
N MET A 1 -9.14 -3.25 -14.39
CA MET A 1 -8.65 -4.18 -15.44
C MET A 1 -8.35 -3.52 -16.79
N GLN A 2 -9.21 -2.66 -17.36
CA GLN A 2 -8.98 -2.05 -18.69
C GLN A 2 -7.69 -1.23 -18.82
N ALA A 3 -7.31 -0.45 -17.79
CA ALA A 3 -6.11 0.39 -17.84
C ALA A 3 -4.81 -0.43 -17.97
N ARG A 4 -4.69 -1.54 -17.23
CA ARG A 4 -3.55 -2.48 -17.31
C ARG A 4 -3.44 -3.10 -18.69
N ASN A 5 -4.54 -3.66 -19.22
CA ASN A 5 -4.51 -4.34 -20.52
C ASN A 5 -4.16 -3.36 -21.65
N LYS A 6 -4.73 -2.15 -21.63
CA LYS A 6 -4.40 -1.08 -22.58
C LYS A 6 -2.94 -0.63 -22.48
N TYR A 7 -2.36 -0.67 -21.29
CA TYR A 7 -0.94 -0.39 -21.08
C TYR A 7 -0.04 -1.52 -21.59
N LEU A 8 -0.38 -2.77 -21.28
CA LEU A 8 0.35 -3.95 -21.77
C LEU A 8 0.30 -4.08 -23.30
N GLU A 9 -0.81 -3.72 -23.94
CA GLU A 9 -0.90 -3.62 -25.40
C GLU A 9 0.05 -2.56 -25.96
N ARG A 10 0.08 -1.36 -25.37
CA ARG A 10 1.03 -0.30 -25.77
C ARG A 10 2.50 -0.72 -25.61
N LEU A 11 2.81 -1.58 -24.64
CA LEU A 11 4.17 -2.09 -24.45
C LEU A 11 4.59 -3.12 -25.49
N LYS A 12 3.64 -3.85 -26.08
CA LYS A 12 3.91 -4.84 -27.14
C LYS A 12 4.30 -4.15 -28.46
N ASP A 13 3.72 -2.99 -28.76
CA ASP A 13 4.01 -2.23 -29.98
C ASP A 13 5.41 -1.56 -29.96
N CYS A 14 6.01 -1.34 -28.79
CA CYS A 14 7.27 -0.58 -28.65
C CYS A 14 8.55 -1.43 -28.54
N ASN A 15 8.49 -2.74 -28.79
CA ASN A 15 9.65 -3.64 -28.91
C ASN A 15 10.74 -3.51 -27.79
N ARG A 16 10.29 -3.44 -26.53
CA ARG A 16 11.03 -3.62 -25.26
C ARG A 16 12.43 -3.01 -25.15
N HIS A 17 12.49 -1.87 -24.47
CA HIS A 17 13.37 -1.68 -23.32
C HIS A 17 12.53 -1.15 -22.15
N LYS A 18 12.87 -1.53 -20.90
CA LYS A 18 12.34 -0.83 -19.72
C LYS A 18 12.99 0.56 -19.66
N GLU A 19 12.54 1.47 -20.52
CA GLU A 19 13.04 2.85 -20.59
C GLU A 19 12.86 3.55 -19.23
N PRO A 20 13.83 4.35 -18.77
CA PRO A 20 13.64 5.27 -17.65
C PRO A 20 12.52 6.25 -18.04
N GLY A 21 11.34 6.12 -17.43
CA GLY A 21 10.13 6.86 -17.83
C GLY A 21 8.87 6.01 -18.03
N LEU A 22 8.94 4.70 -17.78
CA LEU A 22 7.75 3.85 -17.74
C LEU A 22 6.77 4.31 -16.65
N ARG A 23 5.51 4.48 -17.06
CA ARG A 23 4.41 4.83 -16.15
C ARG A 23 4.11 3.63 -15.25
N LEU A 24 4.31 3.78 -13.95
CA LEU A 24 3.93 2.77 -12.96
C LEU A 24 2.41 2.73 -12.85
N ILE A 25 1.83 1.53 -12.89
CA ILE A 25 0.42 1.28 -12.57
C ILE A 25 0.39 0.53 -11.27
N MET A 26 -0.12 1.16 -10.22
CA MET A 26 -0.24 0.57 -8.90
C MET A 26 -1.69 0.26 -8.58
N GLY A 27 -1.93 -0.92 -8.03
CA GLY A 27 -3.20 -1.22 -7.39
C GLY A 27 -3.28 -0.46 -6.08
N SER A 28 -4.32 0.34 -5.90
CA SER A 28 -4.59 1.03 -4.63
C SER A 28 -5.36 0.11 -3.69
N ILE A 29 -4.91 0.03 -2.45
CA ILE A 29 -5.61 -0.58 -1.31
C ILE A 29 -5.84 0.54 -0.29
N GLY A 30 -7.09 0.98 -0.18
CA GLY A 30 -7.52 1.97 0.81
C GLY A 30 -7.89 1.33 2.16
N HIS A 31 -8.10 2.18 3.17
CA HIS A 31 -8.56 1.70 4.49
C HIS A 31 -9.98 1.14 4.46
N TYR A 32 -10.25 0.21 5.37
CA TYR A 32 -11.49 -0.57 5.48
C TYR A 32 -12.77 0.30 5.52
N GLY A 33 -12.75 1.38 6.32
CA GLY A 33 -13.88 2.28 6.49
C GLY A 33 -14.34 3.01 5.22
N ALA A 34 -13.56 3.00 4.13
CA ALA A 34 -14.01 3.54 2.84
C ALA A 34 -14.93 2.59 2.07
N MET A 35 -15.03 1.31 2.47
CA MET A 35 -15.72 0.26 1.71
C MET A 35 -17.03 -0.22 2.35
N LEU A 36 -17.21 -0.10 3.68
CA LEU A 36 -18.41 -0.62 4.37
C LEU A 36 -18.92 0.31 5.48
N HIS A 37 -20.21 0.63 5.39
CA HIS A 37 -20.99 1.45 6.33
C HIS A 37 -21.85 0.55 7.26
N ASP A 38 -21.42 -0.68 7.57
CA ASP A 38 -22.29 -1.70 8.20
C ASP A 38 -21.74 -2.44 9.44
N GLY A 39 -20.53 -2.14 9.90
CA GLY A 39 -20.01 -2.67 11.18
C GLY A 39 -19.45 -4.10 11.14
N SER A 40 -19.06 -4.64 9.98
CA SER A 40 -18.42 -5.97 9.84
C SER A 40 -16.89 -6.00 10.14
N GLU A 41 -16.48 -5.15 11.08
CA GLU A 41 -15.14 -4.58 11.37
C GLU A 41 -13.93 -5.53 11.51
N TYR A 42 -14.07 -6.87 11.50
CA TYR A 42 -12.98 -7.77 11.92
C TYR A 42 -12.79 -9.07 11.11
N THR A 43 -13.40 -9.21 9.95
CA THR A 43 -13.11 -10.35 9.06
C THR A 43 -12.22 -9.90 7.91
N ALA A 44 -10.96 -10.31 7.93
CA ALA A 44 -9.97 -10.09 6.87
C ALA A 44 -10.27 -10.85 5.57
N SER A 45 -11.52 -10.85 5.11
CA SER A 45 -11.93 -11.42 3.81
C SER A 45 -11.74 -10.39 2.70
N TYR A 46 -10.53 -9.83 2.60
CA TYR A 46 -10.09 -9.02 1.48
C TYR A 46 -9.44 -9.93 0.45
N THR A 47 -10.12 -10.46 -0.57
CA THR A 47 -9.39 -10.78 -1.82
C THR A 47 -10.32 -11.12 -2.96
N GLU A 48 -10.37 -10.23 -3.95
CA GLU A 48 -10.12 -10.65 -5.33
C GLU A 48 -8.59 -10.61 -5.53
N LYS A 49 -8.03 -11.62 -6.21
CA LYS A 49 -6.59 -11.80 -6.41
C LYS A 49 -5.96 -10.55 -7.05
N LEU A 50 -4.94 -9.94 -6.41
CA LEU A 50 -4.21 -8.81 -7.02
C LEU A 50 -3.46 -9.31 -8.27
N ILE A 51 -3.68 -8.65 -9.41
CA ILE A 51 -3.05 -8.98 -10.71
C ILE A 51 -2.10 -7.84 -11.17
N VAL A 52 -1.56 -7.08 -10.22
CA VAL A 52 -0.67 -5.92 -10.46
C VAL A 52 0.74 -6.21 -9.94
N ASP A 53 1.74 -5.63 -10.60
CA ASP A 53 3.16 -5.83 -10.27
C ASP A 53 3.60 -5.02 -9.03
N ASP A 54 2.94 -3.88 -8.79
CA ASP A 54 3.20 -2.96 -7.69
C ASP A 54 1.89 -2.55 -6.98
N VAL A 55 1.92 -2.37 -5.66
CA VAL A 55 0.74 -2.05 -4.83
C VAL A 55 0.96 -0.82 -3.95
N ALA A 56 0.01 0.10 -3.98
CA ALA A 56 -0.09 1.23 -3.08
C ALA A 56 -1.02 0.86 -1.92
N VAL A 57 -0.48 0.67 -0.72
CA VAL A 57 -1.30 0.61 0.49
C VAL A 57 -1.43 2.03 1.01
N GLU A 58 -2.60 2.65 0.86
CA GLU A 58 -2.75 4.09 1.04
C GLU A 58 -3.91 4.48 1.96
N THR A 59 -3.79 5.64 2.59
CA THR A 59 -4.79 6.20 3.51
C THR A 59 -5.07 5.30 4.72
N ILE A 60 -4.05 4.60 5.23
CA ILE A 60 -4.21 3.71 6.38
C ILE A 60 -4.36 4.52 7.67
N LEU A 61 -5.42 4.23 8.43
CA LEU A 61 -5.82 5.06 9.58
C LEU A 61 -5.18 4.66 10.91
N CYS A 62 -4.77 3.39 11.02
CA CYS A 62 -4.28 2.80 12.27
C CYS A 62 -3.13 1.82 12.03
N GLN A 63 -2.34 1.58 13.08
CA GLN A 63 -1.17 0.71 13.00
C GLN A 63 -1.55 -0.74 12.69
N MET A 64 -2.61 -1.23 13.33
CA MET A 64 -3.07 -2.61 13.19
C MET A 64 -3.46 -2.97 11.74
N GLU A 65 -4.11 -2.03 11.04
CA GLU A 65 -4.46 -2.21 9.63
C GLU A 65 -3.22 -2.26 8.74
N ALA A 66 -2.25 -1.37 8.99
CA ALA A 66 -0.99 -1.36 8.25
C ALA A 66 -0.22 -2.67 8.41
N GLU A 67 -0.17 -3.22 9.63
CA GLU A 67 0.46 -4.50 9.92
C GLU A 67 -0.27 -5.65 9.22
N ALA A 68 -1.60 -5.70 9.31
CA ALA A 68 -2.40 -6.77 8.68
C ALA A 68 -2.21 -6.81 7.15
N VAL A 69 -2.29 -5.65 6.48
CA VAL A 69 -2.09 -5.58 5.02
C VAL A 69 -0.65 -5.90 4.64
N THR A 70 0.33 -5.42 5.42
CA THR A 70 1.75 -5.74 5.20
C THR A 70 1.99 -7.24 5.32
N GLU A 71 1.45 -7.90 6.35
CA GLU A 71 1.58 -9.34 6.52
C GLU A 71 0.96 -10.13 5.37
N MET A 72 -0.24 -9.73 4.92
CA MET A 72 -0.90 -10.35 3.76
C MET A 72 -0.01 -10.22 2.51
N LEU A 73 0.52 -9.02 2.22
CA LEU A 73 1.41 -8.82 1.07
C LEU A 73 2.69 -9.66 1.19
N LEU A 74 3.24 -9.80 2.39
CA LEU A 74 4.44 -10.61 2.63
C LEU A 74 4.18 -12.11 2.46
N LYS A 75 3.00 -12.62 2.83
CA LYS A 75 2.65 -14.05 2.80
C LYS A 75 2.08 -14.50 1.45
N ASP A 76 1.16 -13.72 0.89
CA ASP A 76 0.32 -14.17 -0.23
C ASP A 76 0.79 -13.63 -1.59
N TYR A 77 1.64 -12.59 -1.58
CA TYR A 77 2.06 -11.87 -2.79
C TYR A 77 3.59 -11.69 -2.86
N LEU A 78 4.33 -12.80 -2.91
CA LEU A 78 5.80 -12.83 -2.78
C LEU A 78 6.58 -11.95 -3.76
N ASP A 79 6.07 -11.74 -4.97
CA ASP A 79 6.75 -11.00 -6.03
C ASP A 79 6.34 -9.52 -6.14
N VAL A 80 5.37 -9.09 -5.33
CA VAL A 80 4.84 -7.72 -5.37
C VAL A 80 5.70 -6.77 -4.55
N LYS A 81 6.00 -5.61 -5.14
CA LYS A 81 6.56 -4.46 -4.42
C LYS A 81 5.46 -3.49 -4.00
N PHE A 82 5.67 -2.78 -2.91
CA PHE A 82 4.63 -1.92 -2.36
C PHE A 82 5.19 -0.71 -1.60
N TRP A 83 4.37 0.31 -1.39
CA TRP A 83 4.58 1.32 -0.35
C TRP A 83 3.43 1.25 0.67
N VAL A 84 3.67 1.80 1.86
CA VAL A 84 2.64 1.98 2.89
C VAL A 84 2.53 3.47 3.19
N SER A 85 1.33 4.03 3.05
CA SER A 85 1.04 5.42 3.31
C SER A 85 -0.04 5.55 4.37
N PHE A 86 0.27 6.32 5.41
CA PHE A 86 -0.60 6.56 6.55
C PHE A 86 -1.38 7.86 6.41
N GLN A 87 -2.56 7.92 7.02
CA GLN A 87 -3.21 9.19 7.30
C GLN A 87 -2.89 9.65 8.73
N CYS A 88 -2.36 10.86 8.86
CA CYS A 88 -2.12 11.50 10.14
C CYS A 88 -3.17 12.58 10.43
N LYS A 89 -3.46 12.80 11.72
CA LYS A 89 -4.31 13.93 12.17
C LYS A 89 -3.49 15.13 12.66
N ASP A 90 -2.26 14.86 13.09
CA ASP A 90 -1.27 15.85 13.52
C ASP A 90 0.14 15.34 13.16
N GLU A 91 1.18 16.14 13.40
CA GLU A 91 2.58 15.82 13.05
C GLU A 91 3.11 14.55 13.71
N LEU A 92 2.48 14.07 14.78
CA LEU A 92 2.97 12.96 15.59
C LEU A 92 2.07 11.71 15.51
N ARG A 93 0.80 11.88 15.13
CA ARG A 93 -0.22 10.84 15.30
C ARG A 93 -0.99 10.51 14.04
N LEU A 94 -1.24 9.21 13.89
CA LEU A 94 -2.21 8.67 12.95
C LEU A 94 -3.63 9.19 13.26
N ALA A 95 -4.52 9.07 12.27
CA ALA A 95 -5.93 9.43 12.42
C ALA A 95 -6.57 8.78 13.66
N HIS A 96 -6.31 7.49 13.89
CA HIS A 96 -6.81 6.75 15.04
C HIS A 96 -6.10 7.11 16.38
N GLY A 97 -4.88 7.64 16.33
CA GLY A 97 -4.20 8.28 17.47
C GLY A 97 -2.86 7.69 17.89
N GLU A 98 -2.44 6.58 17.28
CA GLU A 98 -1.12 6.00 17.46
C GLU A 98 -0.02 6.95 16.98
N ASN A 99 1.18 6.81 17.55
CA ASN A 99 2.33 7.58 17.08
C ASN A 99 2.80 7.08 15.71
N PHE A 100 2.96 7.99 14.75
CA PHE A 100 3.37 7.66 13.37
C PHE A 100 4.72 6.94 13.34
N ALA A 101 5.73 7.42 14.08
CA ALA A 101 7.06 6.81 14.06
C ALA A 101 7.04 5.36 14.58
N ASN A 102 6.21 5.07 15.58
CA ASN A 102 6.02 3.71 16.08
C ASN A 102 5.33 2.80 15.05
N ALA A 103 4.29 3.30 14.37
CA ALA A 103 3.59 2.54 13.33
C ALA A 103 4.48 2.29 12.10
N ALA A 104 5.20 3.32 11.63
CA ALA A 104 6.17 3.17 10.54
C ALA A 104 7.28 2.18 10.91
N LYS A 105 7.77 2.22 12.16
CA LYS A 105 8.75 1.27 12.66
C LYS A 105 8.20 -0.15 12.71
N SER A 106 6.94 -0.37 13.11
CA SER A 106 6.37 -1.71 13.19
C SER A 106 6.25 -2.35 11.81
N VAL A 107 5.80 -1.59 10.80
CA VAL A 107 5.78 -2.01 9.39
C VAL A 107 7.20 -2.34 8.89
N TRP A 108 8.17 -1.45 9.16
CA TRP A 108 9.58 -1.68 8.80
C TRP A 108 10.13 -2.98 9.41
N GLU A 109 9.84 -3.24 10.67
CA GLU A 109 10.30 -4.44 11.38
C GLU A 109 9.69 -5.73 10.81
N LEU A 110 8.41 -5.72 10.44
CA LEU A 110 7.78 -6.87 9.76
C LEU A 110 8.49 -7.21 8.45
N ILE A 111 8.73 -6.20 7.62
CA ILE A 111 9.39 -6.33 6.32
C ILE A 111 10.84 -6.81 6.48
N ARG A 112 11.56 -6.25 7.46
CA ARG A 112 12.94 -6.64 7.78
C ARG A 112 13.01 -8.09 8.24
N LYS A 113 12.13 -8.51 9.16
CA LYS A 113 12.05 -9.90 9.65
C LYS A 113 11.73 -10.89 8.54
N ALA A 114 10.93 -10.49 7.56
CA ALA A 114 10.61 -11.29 6.38
C ALA A 114 11.72 -11.27 5.30
N ASN A 115 12.86 -10.60 5.54
CA ASN A 115 13.93 -10.41 4.55
C ASN A 115 13.42 -9.81 3.22
N ALA A 116 12.43 -8.92 3.32
CA ALA A 116 11.67 -8.40 2.17
C ALA A 116 11.94 -6.91 1.90
N VAL A 117 13.03 -6.34 2.42
CA VAL A 117 13.34 -4.90 2.30
C VAL A 117 13.37 -4.44 0.84
N GLY A 118 13.84 -5.28 -0.09
CA GLY A 118 13.85 -4.96 -1.53
C GLY A 118 12.46 -4.87 -2.19
N ARG A 119 11.39 -5.20 -1.45
CA ARG A 119 9.99 -5.10 -1.88
C ARG A 119 9.31 -3.83 -1.41
N LEU A 120 9.89 -3.08 -0.47
CA LEU A 120 9.32 -1.83 0.01
C LEU A 120 9.90 -0.65 -0.77
N TYR A 121 9.04 0.17 -1.37
CA TYR A 121 9.44 1.44 -1.97
C TYR A 121 9.67 2.51 -0.91
N CYS A 122 8.67 2.75 -0.05
CA CYS A 122 8.73 3.73 1.03
C CYS A 122 7.63 3.49 2.07
N ILE A 123 7.77 4.20 3.20
CA ILE A 123 6.70 4.44 4.17
C ILE A 123 6.52 5.96 4.22
N ASP A 124 5.30 6.44 4.04
CA ASP A 124 5.00 7.88 3.94
C ASP A 124 3.63 8.22 4.54
N VAL A 125 3.19 9.47 4.33
CA VAL A 125 1.88 10.00 4.69
C VAL A 125 1.15 10.53 3.45
N ASN A 126 -0.17 10.31 3.39
CA ASN A 126 -1.03 10.88 2.36
C ASN A 126 -2.37 11.34 2.95
N CYS A 127 -3.14 12.12 2.17
CA CYS A 127 -4.46 12.60 2.58
C CYS A 127 -4.45 13.39 3.91
N VAL A 128 -3.36 14.11 4.16
CA VAL A 128 -3.16 15.06 5.26
C VAL A 128 -3.33 16.49 4.78
N ASN A 129 -3.79 17.38 5.67
CA ASN A 129 -3.82 18.81 5.38
C ASN A 129 -2.38 19.30 5.15
N PRO A 130 -2.05 20.00 4.04
CA PRO A 130 -0.68 20.45 3.75
C PRO A 130 -0.06 21.34 4.82
N LYS A 131 -0.86 21.92 5.73
CA LYS A 131 -0.37 22.71 6.87
C LYS A 131 0.15 21.86 8.04
N VAL A 132 -0.10 20.56 8.00
CA VAL A 132 0.30 19.57 9.01
C VAL A 132 1.54 18.77 8.51
N LEU A 133 1.97 19.03 7.27
CA LEU A 133 3.20 18.52 6.67
C LEU A 133 4.36 19.51 6.85
#